data_AF-A0A924A0Q5-F1
#
_entry.id   AF-A0A924A0Q5-F1
#
_cell.length_a   1.000
_cell.length_b   1.000
_cell.length_c   1.000
_cell.angle_alpha   90.00
_cell.angle_beta   90.00
_cell.angle_gamma   90.00
#
_symmetry.space_group_name_H-M   'P 1'
#
loop_
_entity.id
_entity.type
_entity.pdbx_description
1 polymer ?
#
loop_
_entity_poly.entity_id
_entity_poly.type
_entity_poly.pdbx_seq_one_letter_code
_entity_poly.pdbx_strand_id
1 'polypeptide(L)'
;WVADGRLIYGGLFWINGDGGFPIPKDAYMMLGAGGQSGAIIPSHDLVIVRLGHYKGSEQGEDQKSLNKAYTLLMEAVPEKKNDFVNEDKRGASR
;
A
#
# COMPACT_ATOMS: atom_id res chain seq x y z
N TRP A 1 -17.85 -3.71 -7.51
CA TRP A 1 -16.45 -4.10 -7.29
C TRP A 1 -16.14 -5.55 -7.68
N VAL A 2 -16.84 -6.58 -7.18
CA VAL A 2 -16.61 -7.97 -7.69
C VAL A 2 -17.23 -8.15 -9.09
N ALA A 3 -18.44 -7.62 -9.32
CA ALA A 3 -19.18 -7.80 -10.58
C ALA A 3 -18.68 -6.93 -11.75
N ASP A 4 -17.92 -5.87 -11.49
CA ASP A 4 -17.36 -4.96 -12.50
C ASP A 4 -15.86 -5.21 -12.78
N GLY A 5 -15.26 -6.19 -12.09
CA GLY A 5 -13.83 -6.56 -12.24
C GLY A 5 -12.84 -5.50 -11.78
N ARG A 6 -13.30 -4.39 -11.17
CA ARG A 6 -12.46 -3.27 -10.77
C ARG A 6 -12.23 -3.31 -9.27
N LEU A 7 -11.20 -4.05 -8.86
CA LEU A 7 -10.72 -4.15 -7.48
C LEU A 7 -9.96 -2.87 -7.04
N ILE A 8 -10.52 -1.69 -7.33
CA ILE A 8 -9.86 -0.38 -7.15
C ILE A 8 -10.46 0.45 -6.01
N TYR A 9 -11.64 0.07 -5.50
CA TYR A 9 -12.32 0.80 -4.42
C TYR A 9 -13.20 -0.13 -3.57
N GLY A 10 -13.19 0.09 -2.26
CA GLY A 10 -13.91 -0.71 -1.27
C GLY A 10 -14.51 0.16 -0.16
N GLY A 11 -14.51 -0.31 1.09
CA GLY A 11 -15.10 0.37 2.25
C GLY A 11 -14.44 1.72 2.60
N LEU A 12 -14.64 2.72 1.74
CA LEU A 12 -14.05 4.07 1.78
C LEU A 12 -12.54 4.16 1.51
N PHE A 13 -11.94 3.11 0.93
CA PHE A 13 -10.53 3.07 0.55
C PHE A 13 -10.38 2.84 -0.95
N TRP A 14 -9.37 3.49 -1.54
CA TRP A 14 -8.76 3.06 -2.80
C TRP A 14 -7.95 1.80 -2.56
N ILE A 15 -7.97 0.87 -3.51
CA ILE A 15 -7.29 -0.42 -3.42
C ILE A 15 -6.29 -0.50 -4.58
N ASN A 16 -5.05 -0.89 -4.30
CA ASN A 16 -4.00 -1.04 -5.32
C ASN A 16 -4.12 -2.36 -6.11
N GLY A 17 -5.34 -2.87 -6.31
CA GLY A 17 -5.58 -4.22 -6.84
C GLY A 17 -5.15 -4.38 -8.30
N ASP A 18 -5.11 -3.29 -9.05
CA ASP A 18 -4.59 -3.23 -10.41
C ASP A 18 -3.07 -2.99 -10.48
N GLY A 19 -2.43 -2.61 -9.37
CA GLY A 19 -1.01 -2.28 -9.29
C GLY A 19 -0.66 -0.89 -9.84
N GLY A 20 -1.58 0.08 -9.77
CA GLY A 20 -1.34 1.46 -10.22
C GLY A 20 -0.24 2.21 -9.45
N PHE A 21 0.09 1.77 -8.23
CA PHE A 21 1.19 2.30 -7.42
C PHE A 21 2.30 1.25 -7.25
N PRO A 22 3.58 1.67 -7.11
CA PRO A 22 4.72 0.77 -6.93
C PRO A 22 4.83 0.26 -5.47
N ILE A 23 3.72 -0.28 -4.97
CA ILE A 23 3.59 -0.97 -3.67
C ILE A 23 2.77 -2.25 -3.90
N PRO A 24 2.71 -3.17 -2.92
CA PRO A 24 1.94 -4.40 -3.04
C PRO A 24 0.46 -4.21 -3.41
N LYS A 25 -0.13 -5.22 -4.07
CA LYS A 25 -1.54 -5.17 -4.51
C LYS A 25 -2.55 -5.32 -3.37
N ASP A 26 -2.11 -5.82 -2.22
CA ASP A 26 -2.92 -5.86 -0.99
C ASP A 26 -2.95 -4.51 -0.25
N ALA A 27 -2.24 -3.50 -0.76
CA ALA A 27 -2.27 -2.16 -0.21
C ALA A 27 -3.59 -1.44 -0.49
N TYR A 28 -4.03 -0.65 0.47
CA TYR A 28 -5.22 0.19 0.39
C TYR A 28 -4.97 1.54 1.03
N MET A 29 -5.67 2.58 0.57
CA MET A 29 -5.29 3.96 0.87
C MET A 29 -6.43 4.96 0.78
N MET A 30 -6.28 6.06 1.51
CA MET A 30 -7.03 7.29 1.29
C MET A 30 -6.14 8.28 0.53
N LEU A 31 -6.65 8.78 -0.59
CA LEU A 31 -5.97 9.77 -1.43
C LEU A 31 -6.76 11.08 -1.37
N GLY A 32 -6.15 12.14 -0.83
CA GLY A 32 -6.77 13.45 -0.71
C GLY A 32 -6.20 14.45 -1.71
N ALA A 33 -7.02 15.44 -2.06
CA ALA A 33 -6.59 16.57 -2.89
C ALA A 33 -5.40 17.30 -2.27
N GLY A 34 -4.44 17.77 -3.06
CA GLY A 34 -3.24 18.42 -2.55
C GLY A 34 -2.10 17.47 -2.17
N GLY A 35 -2.20 16.20 -2.56
CA GLY A 35 -1.12 15.22 -2.44
C GLY A 35 -1.00 14.58 -1.06
N GLN A 36 -1.96 14.80 -0.16
CA GLN A 36 -2.03 14.05 1.10
C GLN A 36 -2.51 12.62 0.87
N SER A 37 -1.90 11.67 1.57
CA SER A 37 -2.32 10.27 1.51
C SER A 37 -2.03 9.51 2.80
N GLY A 38 -2.84 8.49 3.06
CA GLY A 38 -2.59 7.47 4.06
C GLY A 38 -2.68 6.11 3.40
N ALA A 39 -1.57 5.39 3.30
CA ALA A 39 -1.49 4.06 2.69
C ALA A 39 -1.15 2.99 3.74
N ILE A 40 -1.87 1.88 3.69
CA ILE A 40 -1.71 0.72 4.55
C ILE A 40 -1.20 -0.44 3.68
N ILE A 41 -0.13 -1.09 4.11
CA ILE A 41 0.55 -2.18 3.39
C ILE A 41 0.68 -3.38 4.33
N PRO A 42 -0.35 -4.26 4.39
CA PRO A 42 -0.39 -5.36 5.35
C PRO A 42 0.75 -6.37 5.21
N SER A 43 1.16 -6.65 3.98
CA SER A 43 2.29 -7.52 3.63
C SER A 43 3.64 -7.04 4.21
N HIS A 44 3.77 -5.75 4.54
CA HIS A 44 4.98 -5.15 5.11
C HIS A 44 4.80 -4.68 6.57
N ASP A 45 3.64 -4.95 7.20
CA ASP A 45 3.25 -4.38 8.51
C ASP A 45 3.50 -2.86 8.59
N LEU A 46 3.20 -2.15 7.49
CA LEU A 46 3.59 -0.75 7.30
C LEU A 46 2.36 0.13 7.06
N VAL A 47 2.38 1.32 7.68
CA VAL A 47 1.48 2.44 7.35
C VAL A 47 2.33 3.64 6.96
N ILE A 48 2.03 4.25 5.82
CA ILE A 48 2.69 5.44 5.31
C ILE A 48 1.70 6.60 5.33
N VAL A 49 2.03 7.66 6.05
CA VAL A 49 1.24 8.89 6.09
C VAL A 49 2.04 10.02 5.44
N ARG A 50 1.49 10.59 4.37
CA ARG A 50 2.06 11.76 3.68
C ARG A 50 1.14 12.96 3.88
N LEU A 51 1.69 14.04 4.42
CA LEU A 51 1.08 15.36 4.34
C LEU A 51 1.59 16.05 3.07
N GLY A 52 0.70 16.19 2.09
CA GLY A 52 0.98 16.94 0.86
C GLY A 52 0.91 18.44 1.13
N HIS A 53 1.65 19.23 0.34
CA HIS A 53 1.53 20.68 0.35
C HIS A 53 1.23 21.14 -1.08
N TYR A 54 0.01 21.60 -1.28
CA TYR A 54 -0.44 22.11 -2.56
C TYR A 54 0.09 23.54 -2.79
N LYS A 55 1.25 23.67 -3.42
CA LYS A 55 1.80 24.96 -3.89
C LYS A 55 1.73 25.10 -5.42
N GLY A 56 0.64 24.64 -6.04
CA GLY A 56 0.49 24.70 -7.48
C GLY A 56 1.47 23.81 -8.26
N SER A 57 1.98 22.74 -7.64
CA SER A 57 2.67 21.68 -8.37
C SER A 57 1.73 21.10 -9.43
N GLU A 58 2.27 20.82 -10.61
CA GLU A 58 1.53 20.08 -11.64
C GLU A 58 1.10 18.73 -11.06
N GLN A 59 -0.14 18.31 -11.33
CA GLN A 59 -0.74 17.08 -10.80
C GLN A 59 0.15 15.83 -10.99
N GLY A 60 1.01 15.83 -12.03
CA GLY A 60 1.95 14.74 -12.30
C GLY A 60 3.19 14.70 -11.40
N GLU A 61 3.68 15.83 -10.89
CA GLU A 61 4.91 15.89 -10.08
C GLU A 61 4.71 15.31 -8.67
N ASP A 62 3.52 15.52 -8.10
CA ASP A 62 3.17 14.97 -6.79
C ASP A 62 3.07 13.44 -6.81
N GLN A 63 2.60 12.87 -7.92
CA GLN A 63 2.48 11.42 -8.12
C GLN A 63 3.85 10.78 -8.37
N LYS A 64 4.73 11.43 -9.15
CA LYS A 64 6.12 10.96 -9.34
C LYS A 64 6.87 10.92 -8.02
N SER A 65 6.76 11.98 -7.23
CA SER A 65 7.37 12.08 -5.90
C SER A 65 6.84 11.01 -4.94
N LEU A 66 5.53 10.76 -4.97
CA LEU A 66 4.90 9.69 -4.19
C LEU A 66 5.43 8.31 -4.59
N ASN A 67 5.46 8.02 -5.89
CA ASN A 67 5.94 6.74 -6.41
C ASN A 67 7.40 6.49 -6.03
N LYS A 68 8.25 7.52 -6.13
CA LYS A 68 9.65 7.43 -5.69
C LYS A 68 9.76 7.11 -4.20
N ALA A 69 8.97 7.78 -3.35
CA ALA A 69 8.96 7.50 -1.92
C ALA A 69 8.50 6.07 -1.62
N TYR A 70 7.45 5.60 -2.30
CA TYR A 70 6.99 4.21 -2.19
C TYR A 70 8.07 3.21 -2.58
N THR A 71 8.73 3.37 -3.73
CA THR A 71 9.82 2.48 -4.14
C THR A 71 10.92 2.40 -3.08
N LEU A 72 11.38 3.55 -2.58
CA LEU A 72 12.42 3.60 -1.54
C LEU A 72 11.98 2.90 -0.23
N LEU A 73 10.70 3.04 0.14
CA LEU A 73 10.17 2.39 1.33
C LEU A 73 10.02 0.87 1.15
N MET A 74 9.67 0.39 -0.04
CA MET A 74 9.62 -1.05 -0.33
C MET A 74 11.00 -1.69 -0.35
N GLU A 75 12.04 -0.94 -0.73
CA GLU A 75 13.43 -1.39 -0.61
C GLU A 75 13.89 -1.44 0.85
N ALA A 76 13.47 -0.48 1.67
CA ALA A 76 13.91 -0.34 3.06
C ALA A 76 13.14 -1.23 4.05
N VAL A 77 11.87 -1.52 3.76
CA VAL A 77 10.98 -2.31 4.64
C VAL A 77 10.62 -3.60 3.91
N PRO A 78 11.23 -4.75 4.25
CA PRO A 78 10.92 -6.01 3.60
C PRO A 78 9.51 -6.51 3.96
N GLU A 79 8.98 -7.43 3.16
CA GLU A 79 7.76 -8.16 3.51
C GLU A 79 7.94 -8.92 4.83
N LYS A 80 6.86 -8.98 5.62
CA LYS A 80 6.86 -9.77 6.85
C LYS A 80 6.94 -11.25 6.53
N LYS A 81 7.60 -12.00 7.42
CA LYS A 81 7.60 -13.46 7.32
C LYS A 81 6.22 -14.00 7.73
N ASN A 82 5.64 -14.84 6.88
CA ASN A 82 4.43 -15.58 7.23
C ASN A 82 4.80 -16.74 8.17
N ASP A 83 4.87 -16.45 9.47
CA ASP A 83 5.24 -17.44 10.49
C ASP A 83 4.14 -18.49 10.77
N PHE A 84 2.94 -18.32 10.19
CA PHE A 84 1.81 -19.26 10.31
C PHE A 84 2.14 -20.69 9.83
N VAL A 85 3.14 -20.87 8.96
CA VAL A 85 3.55 -22.21 8.48
C VAL A 85 4.42 -22.97 9.49
N ASN A 86 4.94 -22.31 10.54
CA ASN A 86 5.91 -22.90 11.47
C ASN A 86 5.33 -23.37 12.82
N GLU A 87 4.08 -23.05 13.14
CA GLU A 87 3.43 -23.59 14.35
C GLU A 87 2.92 -25.02 14.16
N ASP A 88 2.41 -25.35 12.98
CA ASP A 88 1.81 -26.66 12.71
C ASP A 88 2.84 -27.81 12.77
N LYS A 89 4.12 -27.51 12.54
CA LYS A 89 5.22 -28.50 12.64
C LYS A 89 5.79 -28.70 14.04
N ARG A 90 5.48 -27.82 15.00
CA ARG A 90 5.97 -27.93 16.39
C ARG A 90 5.02 -28.69 17.32
N GLY A 91 3.80 -28.95 16.88
CA GLY A 91 2.78 -29.72 17.63
C GLY A 91 2.83 -31.23 17.43
N ALA A 92 3.58 -31.74 16.44
CA ALA A 92 3.57 -33.15 16.06
C ALA A 92 4.67 -34.01 16.74
N SER A 93 5.44 -33.46 17.69
CA SER A 93 6.41 -34.23 18.48
C SER A 93 6.16 -34.07 19.99
N ARG A 94 5.05 -34.61 20.48
CA ARG A 94 4.89 -35.00 21.89
C ARG A 94 4.05 -36.26 21.97
#